data_AF-G4YDW8-F1
#
_entry.id   AF-G4YDW8-F1
#
_cell.length_a   1.000
_cell.length_b   1.000
_cell.length_c   1.000
_cell.angle_alpha   90.00
_cell.angle_beta   90.00
_cell.angle_gamma   90.00
#
_symmetry.space_group_name_H-M   'P 1'
#
loop_
_entity.id
_entity.type
_entity.pdbx_description
1 polymer ?
#
loop_
_entity_poly.entity_id
_entity_poly.type
_entity_poly.pdbx_seq_one_letter_code
_entity_poly.pdbx_strand_id
1 'polypeptide(L)'
;MLARQTARLAAGAQRRAYSGLVNKESHIAADQKLFATVKRPTYIKRESDGPLLTAMFLGLGFGFVQSFRGEFCMATGSGKKD
;
A
#
# COMPACT_ATOMS: atom_id res chain seq x y z
N MET A 1 -35.30 23.79 35.41
CA MET A 1 -35.30 22.61 34.52
C MET A 1 -34.52 22.83 33.21
N LEU A 2 -33.53 23.73 33.14
CA LEU A 2 -32.76 24.02 31.92
C LEU A 2 -31.52 23.13 31.71
N ALA A 3 -30.92 22.61 32.80
CA ALA A 3 -29.70 21.80 32.73
C ALA A 3 -29.90 20.41 32.10
N ARG A 4 -31.15 19.91 32.04
CA ARG A 4 -31.47 18.60 31.46
C ARG A 4 -31.60 18.64 29.94
N GLN A 5 -31.88 19.81 29.36
CA GLN A 5 -31.93 20.01 27.91
C GLN A 5 -30.53 20.26 27.33
N THR A 6 -29.64 20.95 28.05
CA THR A 6 -28.24 21.13 27.63
C THR A 6 -27.48 19.81 27.62
N ALA A 7 -27.76 18.89 28.56
CA ALA A 7 -27.18 17.55 28.54
C ALA A 7 -27.61 16.70 27.34
N ARG A 8 -28.83 16.88 26.81
CA ARG A 8 -29.31 16.18 25.60
C ARG A 8 -28.74 16.79 24.31
N LEU A 9 -28.52 18.10 24.28
CA LEU A 9 -27.79 18.76 23.19
C LEU A 9 -26.29 18.40 23.18
N ALA A 10 -25.68 18.25 24.36
CA ALA A 10 -24.31 17.77 24.51
C ALA A 10 -24.18 16.27 24.19
N ALA A 11 -25.17 15.44 24.53
CA ALA A 11 -25.21 14.02 24.17
C ALA A 11 -25.44 13.78 22.67
N GLY A 12 -26.15 14.67 21.97
CA GLY A 12 -26.24 14.70 20.50
C GLY A 12 -24.99 15.28 19.81
N ALA A 13 -24.24 16.11 20.53
CA ALA A 13 -22.93 16.64 20.11
C ALA A 13 -21.76 15.71 20.46
N GLN A 14 -22.03 14.57 21.12
CA GLN A 14 -21.14 13.42 21.07
C GLN A 14 -21.26 12.79 19.68
N ARG A 15 -20.87 13.57 18.66
CA ARG A 15 -20.42 13.06 17.38
C ARG A 15 -19.48 11.93 17.75
N ARG A 16 -19.91 10.70 17.49
CA ARG A 16 -19.02 9.54 17.31
C ARG A 16 -17.76 10.12 16.69
N ALA A 17 -16.63 9.96 17.36
CA ALA A 17 -15.35 10.19 16.72
C ALA A 17 -15.36 9.27 15.49
N TYR A 18 -15.79 9.82 14.36
CA TYR A 18 -15.72 9.15 13.08
C TYR A 18 -14.23 9.08 12.83
N SER A 19 -13.68 7.94 13.23
CA SER A 19 -12.37 7.43 12.88
C SER A 19 -12.01 7.97 11.49
N GLY A 20 -10.84 8.61 11.38
CA GLY A 20 -10.36 9.34 10.19
C GLY A 20 -10.24 8.53 8.90
N LEU A 21 -10.88 7.36 8.81
CA LEU A 21 -11.16 6.63 7.58
C LEU A 21 -12.36 7.18 6.79
N VAL A 22 -13.35 7.82 7.43
CA VAL A 22 -14.60 8.24 6.74
C VAL A 22 -14.50 9.65 6.13
N ASN A 23 -13.48 10.42 6.50
CA ASN A 23 -13.32 11.83 6.10
C ASN A 23 -12.24 12.05 5.03
N LYS A 24 -11.90 11.02 4.27
CA LYS A 24 -11.02 11.13 3.09
C LYS A 24 -11.88 11.20 1.85
N GLU A 25 -11.51 12.06 0.89
CA GLU A 25 -12.18 12.11 -0.40
C GLU A 25 -12.21 10.71 -1.04
N SER A 26 -13.38 10.31 -1.53
CA SER A 26 -13.55 9.01 -2.14
C SER A 26 -12.85 8.94 -3.49
N HIS A 27 -11.81 8.12 -3.60
CA HIS A 27 -11.08 7.88 -4.85
C HIS A 27 -11.79 6.92 -5.81
N ILE A 28 -12.93 6.34 -5.41
CA ILE A 28 -13.60 5.24 -6.12
C ILE A 28 -13.99 5.65 -7.55
N ALA A 29 -14.61 6.80 -7.73
CA ALA A 29 -15.04 7.26 -9.05
C ALA A 29 -13.84 7.54 -9.99
N ALA A 30 -12.77 8.11 -9.43
CA ALA A 30 -11.54 8.38 -10.17
C ALA A 30 -10.84 7.07 -10.59
N ASP A 31 -10.77 6.09 -9.68
CA ASP A 31 -10.26 4.76 -9.98
C ASP A 31 -11.12 4.06 -11.05
N GLN A 32 -12.44 4.04 -10.92
CA GLN A 32 -13.32 3.44 -11.94
C GLN A 32 -13.10 4.05 -13.33
N LYS A 33 -12.97 5.37 -13.41
CA LYS A 33 -12.63 6.06 -14.66
C LYS A 33 -11.25 5.65 -15.19
N LEU A 34 -10.24 5.61 -14.32
CA LEU A 34 -8.88 5.21 -14.68
C LEU A 34 -8.85 3.79 -15.25
N PHE A 35 -9.51 2.84 -14.58
CA PHE A 35 -9.53 1.44 -14.98
C PHE A 35 -10.37 1.19 -16.24
N ALA A 36 -11.38 2.01 -16.52
CA ALA A 36 -12.20 1.88 -17.73
C ALA A 36 -11.59 2.58 -18.96
N THR A 37 -10.86 3.69 -18.79
CA THR A 37 -10.42 4.54 -19.91
C THR A 37 -8.98 4.32 -20.34
N VAL A 38 -8.09 3.96 -19.41
CA VAL A 38 -6.66 3.81 -19.73
C VAL A 38 -6.36 2.44 -20.33
N LYS A 39 -5.85 2.44 -21.57
CA LYS A 39 -5.37 1.25 -22.28
C LYS A 39 -3.94 0.89 -21.85
N ARG A 40 -3.79 0.48 -20.60
CA ARG A 40 -2.56 -0.13 -20.04
C ARG A 40 -2.92 -1.44 -19.33
N PRO A 41 -1.98 -2.39 -19.21
CA PRO A 41 -2.16 -3.57 -18.38
C PRO A 41 -2.57 -3.18 -16.96
N THR A 42 -3.44 -3.99 -16.34
CA THR A 42 -4.07 -3.70 -15.04
C THR A 42 -3.06 -3.43 -13.92
N TYR A 43 -1.87 -4.03 -13.99
CA TYR A 43 -0.79 -3.91 -13.01
C TYR A 43 0.12 -2.68 -13.21
N ILE A 44 -0.12 -1.83 -14.23
CA ILE A 44 0.63 -0.57 -14.47
C ILE A 44 -0.29 0.61 -14.82
N LYS A 45 -1.53 0.59 -14.34
CA LYS A 45 -2.51 1.63 -14.69
C LYS A 45 -2.27 2.93 -13.94
N ARG A 46 -1.83 2.87 -12.68
CA ARG A 46 -1.52 4.05 -11.88
C ARG A 46 -0.09 4.48 -12.16
N GLU A 47 0.17 5.78 -12.01
CA GLU A 47 1.52 6.32 -12.17
C GLU A 47 2.50 5.76 -11.12
N SER A 48 2.01 5.44 -9.92
CA SER A 48 2.78 4.79 -8.87
C SER A 48 3.22 3.36 -9.19
N ASP A 49 2.52 2.68 -10.11
CA ASP A 49 2.74 1.26 -10.37
C ASP A 49 4.08 1.02 -11.08
N GLY A 50 4.53 1.97 -11.91
CA GLY A 50 5.81 1.86 -12.63
C GLY A 50 7.02 1.78 -11.69
N PRO A 51 7.22 2.75 -10.79
CA PRO A 51 8.26 2.69 -9.77
C PRO A 51 8.16 1.45 -8.87
N LEU A 52 6.94 1.07 -8.46
CA LEU A 52 6.71 -0.11 -7.62
C LEU A 52 7.15 -1.41 -8.32
N LEU A 53 6.74 -1.58 -9.58
CA LEU A 53 7.10 -2.73 -10.39
C LEU A 53 8.61 -2.80 -10.63
N THR A 54 9.23 -1.64 -10.87
CA THR A 54 10.69 -1.54 -11.05
C THR A 54 11.43 -1.98 -9.79
N ALA A 55 11.02 -1.49 -8.62
CA ALA A 55 11.61 -1.91 -7.33
C ALA A 55 11.45 -3.41 -7.09
N MET A 56 10.28 -3.98 -7.42
CA MET A 56 10.02 -5.41 -7.31
C MET A 56 10.97 -6.24 -8.19
N PHE A 57 11.16 -5.86 -9.46
CA PHE A 57 12.07 -6.55 -10.36
C PHE A 57 13.53 -6.43 -9.94
N LEU A 58 13.96 -5.28 -9.41
CA LEU A 58 15.31 -5.11 -8.88
C LEU A 58 15.56 -6.03 -7.67
N GLY A 59 14.61 -6.10 -6.74
CA GLY A 59 14.70 -7.01 -5.59
C GLY A 59 14.75 -8.48 -6.01
N LEU A 60 13.93 -8.86 -6.98
CA LEU A 60 13.89 -10.23 -7.51
C LEU A 60 15.20 -10.58 -8.24
N GLY A 61 15.71 -9.70 -9.08
CA GLY A 61 16.99 -9.89 -9.77
C GLY A 61 18.16 -10.00 -8.79
N PHE A 62 18.19 -9.16 -7.76
CA PHE A 62 19.22 -9.25 -6.71
C PHE A 62 19.14 -10.58 -5.94
N GLY A 63 17.94 -11.00 -5.53
CA GLY A 63 17.73 -12.29 -4.87
C GLY A 63 18.15 -13.48 -5.74
N PHE A 64 17.87 -13.41 -7.05
CA PHE A 64 18.30 -14.42 -8.02
C PHE A 64 19.82 -14.52 -8.06
N VAL A 65 20.54 -13.41 -8.25
CA VAL A 65 22.02 -13.40 -8.28
C VAL A 65 22.61 -13.95 -6.97
N GLN A 66 22.03 -13.60 -5.82
CA GLN A 66 22.48 -14.14 -4.54
C GLN A 66 22.27 -15.66 -4.43
N SER A 67 21.19 -16.19 -5.02
CA SER A 67 20.92 -17.64 -5.03
C SER A 67 22.00 -18.38 -5.83
N PHE A 68 22.31 -17.91 -7.05
CA PHE A 68 23.40 -18.48 -7.86
C PHE A 68 24.75 -18.38 -7.18
N ARG A 69 25.05 -17.23 -6.55
CA ARG A 69 26.29 -17.08 -5.78
C ARG A 69 26.36 -18.09 -4.63
N GLY A 70 25.25 -18.29 -3.92
CA GLY A 70 25.14 -19.28 -2.85
C GLY A 70 25.44 -20.70 -3.36
N GLU A 71 24.79 -21.11 -4.45
CA GLU A 71 25.04 -22.41 -5.07
C GLU A 71 26.49 -22.58 -5.51
N PHE A 72 27.09 -21.57 -6.14
CA PHE A 72 28.49 -21.61 -6.57
C PHE A 72 29.45 -21.74 -5.38
N CYS A 73 29.24 -20.97 -4.31
CA CYS A 73 30.05 -21.07 -3.10
C CYS A 73 29.92 -22.45 -2.44
N MET A 74 28.71 -23.01 -2.40
CA MET A 74 28.47 -24.37 -1.88
C MET A 74 29.18 -25.43 -2.74
N ALA A 75 29.11 -25.32 -4.07
CA ALA A 75 29.75 -26.26 -4.99
C ALA A 75 31.28 -26.19 -4.93
N THR A 76 31.85 -25.01 -4.74
CA THR A 76 33.31 -24.79 -4.68
C THR A 76 33.89 -24.86 -3.26
N GLY A 77 33.04 -25.03 -2.24
CA GLY A 77 33.46 -25.04 -0.83
C GLY A 77 34.04 -23.71 -0.34
N SER A 78 33.79 -22.61 -1.05
CA SER A 78 34.37 -21.28 -0.79
C SER A 78 33.41 -20.38 0.01
N GLY A 79 33.92 -19.24 0.51
CA GLY A 79 33.08 -18.22 1.15
C GLY A 79 32.63 -18.53 2.59
N LYS A 80 33.29 -19.49 3.25
CA LYS A 80 33.13 -19.69 4.70
C LYS A 80 33.84 -18.55 5.44
N LYS A 81 33.26 -18.10 6.56
CA LYS A 81 34.01 -17.30 7.53
C LYS A 81 35.05 -18.21 8.18
N ASP A 82 36.23 -17.66 8.41
CA ASP A 82 37.23 -18.25 9.30
C ASP A 82 36.66 -18.45 10.71
#